data_AF-A0A1C5NQS9-F1
#
_entry.id   AF-A0A1C5NQS9-F1
#
_cell.length_a   1.000
_cell.length_b   1.000
_cell.length_c   1.000
_cell.angle_alpha   90.00
_cell.angle_beta   90.00
_cell.angle_gamma   90.00
#
_symmetry.space_group_name_H-M   'P 1'
#
loop_
_entity.id
_entity.type
_entity.pdbx_description
1 polymer ?
#
loop_
_entity_poly.entity_id
_entity_poly.type
_entity_poly.pdbx_seq_one_letter_code
_entity_poly.pdbx_strand_id
1 'polypeptide(L)'
;MDDANVPSLLSMPYLGYCKKEDTLYQHTRSFILSHHNPYYYQGTCASGIGSPHTPKNYIRHIALSMQGLTGTKEEAKKMINLILETSNNEGLCHEGFNKDEPSEYTRSWFAWANSLFAELVYQTYFVK
;
A
#
# COMPACT_ATOMS: atom_id res chain seq x y z
N MET A 1 5.36 -13.67 -6.16
CA MET A 1 5.49 -12.20 -6.19
C MET A 1 4.11 -11.59 -6.05
N ASP A 2 4.02 -10.29 -5.78
CA ASP A 2 2.78 -9.51 -5.87
C ASP A 2 3.07 -8.14 -6.49
N ASP A 3 2.05 -7.55 -7.12
CA ASP A 3 2.09 -6.19 -7.69
C ASP A 3 1.17 -5.26 -6.88
N ALA A 4 1.50 -3.98 -6.83
CA ALA A 4 0.69 -3.01 -6.11
C ALA A 4 -0.70 -2.74 -6.71
N ASN A 5 -0.93 -2.95 -8.01
CA ASN A 5 -2.26 -2.72 -8.60
C ASN A 5 -3.27 -3.77 -8.12
N VAL A 6 -4.49 -3.33 -7.84
CA VAL A 6 -5.63 -4.21 -7.58
C VAL A 6 -6.22 -4.67 -8.92
N PRO A 7 -6.50 -5.98 -9.14
CA PRO A 7 -6.44 -7.08 -8.18
C PRO A 7 -5.02 -7.62 -7.92
N SER A 8 -4.63 -7.68 -6.65
CA SER A 8 -3.38 -8.23 -6.13
C SER A 8 -3.62 -9.33 -5.10
N LEU A 9 -2.59 -10.13 -4.77
CA LEU A 9 -2.67 -11.09 -3.67
C LEU A 9 -2.99 -10.39 -2.34
N LEU A 10 -2.42 -9.19 -2.13
CA LEU A 10 -2.72 -8.36 -0.96
C LEU A 10 -4.20 -7.98 -0.87
N SER A 11 -4.87 -7.75 -2.01
CA SER A 11 -6.26 -7.31 -2.07
C SER A 11 -7.31 -8.42 -1.96
N MET A 12 -6.92 -9.69 -1.84
CA MET A 12 -7.88 -10.81 -1.86
C MET A 12 -9.02 -10.67 -0.84
N PRO A 13 -8.79 -10.25 0.42
CA PRO A 13 -9.90 -10.01 1.35
C PRO A 13 -10.75 -8.80 0.99
N TYR A 14 -10.14 -7.73 0.49
CA TYR A 14 -10.86 -6.52 0.06
C TYR A 14 -11.84 -6.83 -1.08
N LEU A 15 -11.46 -7.72 -1.99
CA LEU A 15 -12.30 -8.18 -3.10
C LEU A 15 -13.33 -9.24 -2.70
N GLY A 16 -13.37 -9.65 -1.43
CA GLY A 16 -14.28 -10.69 -0.94
C GLY A 16 -13.94 -12.12 -1.38
N TYR A 17 -12.72 -12.35 -1.89
CA TYR A 17 -12.29 -13.69 -2.34
C TYR A 17 -12.04 -14.65 -1.18
N CYS A 18 -11.46 -14.14 -0.09
CA CYS A 18 -11.21 -14.90 1.13
C CYS A 18 -11.46 -14.04 2.37
N LYS A 19 -11.54 -14.67 3.54
CA LYS A 19 -11.53 -13.92 4.80
C LYS A 19 -10.14 -13.38 5.06
N LYS A 20 -10.06 -12.25 5.77
CA LYS A 20 -8.79 -11.68 6.21
C LYS A 20 -8.04 -12.62 7.16
N GLU A 21 -8.74 -13.43 7.94
CA GLU A 21 -8.16 -14.37 8.90
C GLU A 21 -7.79 -15.72 8.28
N ASP A 22 -8.01 -15.90 6.97
CA ASP A 22 -7.66 -17.14 6.27
C ASP A 22 -6.15 -17.42 6.41
N THR A 23 -5.81 -18.63 6.87
CA THR A 23 -4.43 -19.02 7.16
C THR A 23 -3.53 -18.98 5.93
N LEU A 24 -4.04 -19.41 4.77
CA LEU A 24 -3.28 -19.39 3.52
C LEU A 24 -3.07 -17.94 3.05
N TYR A 25 -4.09 -17.09 3.17
CA TYR A 25 -3.93 -15.65 2.90
C TYR A 25 -2.91 -15.02 3.84
N GLN A 26 -2.92 -15.32 5.15
CA GLN A 26 -1.95 -14.75 6.09
C GLN A 26 -0.51 -15.19 5.76
N HIS A 27 -0.28 -16.46 5.42
CA HIS A 27 1.02 -16.91 4.92
C HIS A 27 1.43 -16.19 3.63
N THR A 28 0.47 -16.02 2.71
CA THR A 28 0.69 -15.29 1.46
C THR A 28 1.04 -13.83 1.73
N ARG A 29 0.31 -13.16 2.63
CA ARG A 29 0.53 -11.78 3.07
C ARG A 29 1.93 -11.61 3.65
N SER A 30 2.35 -12.49 4.56
CA SER A 30 3.71 -12.46 5.11
C SER A 30 4.77 -12.66 4.04
N PHE A 31 4.54 -13.54 3.07
CA PHE A 31 5.46 -13.75 1.96
C PHE A 31 5.59 -12.50 1.06
N ILE A 32 4.47 -11.90 0.67
CA ILE A 32 4.46 -10.77 -0.29
C ILE A 32 4.92 -9.44 0.32
N LEU A 33 4.81 -9.29 1.65
CA LEU A 33 5.32 -8.17 2.45
C LEU A 33 6.72 -8.46 3.01
N SER A 34 7.55 -9.15 2.24
CA SER A 34 8.93 -9.49 2.60
C SER A 34 9.83 -9.47 1.37
N HIS A 35 11.14 -9.57 1.57
CA HIS A 35 12.13 -9.64 0.49
C HIS A 35 11.97 -10.85 -0.45
N HIS A 36 11.11 -11.81 -0.14
CA HIS A 36 10.75 -12.88 -1.08
C HIS A 36 9.90 -12.38 -2.26
N ASN A 37 9.23 -11.25 -2.10
CA ASN A 37 8.61 -10.55 -3.22
C ASN A 37 9.65 -9.62 -3.88
N PRO A 38 10.00 -9.84 -5.16
CA PRO A 38 10.99 -9.00 -5.85
C PRO A 38 10.58 -7.52 -5.98
N TYR A 39 9.29 -7.21 -5.80
CA TYR A 39 8.76 -5.85 -5.81
C TYR A 39 8.45 -5.32 -4.41
N TYR A 40 8.82 -6.04 -3.34
CA TYR A 40 8.82 -5.47 -2.00
C TYR A 40 10.13 -4.73 -1.76
N TYR A 41 10.01 -3.45 -1.43
CA TYR A 41 11.13 -2.58 -1.16
C TYR A 41 11.10 -2.12 0.28
N GLN A 42 12.29 -1.98 0.87
CA GLN A 42 12.48 -1.46 2.22
C GLN A 42 13.55 -0.38 2.18
N GLY A 43 13.17 0.82 2.62
CA GLY A 43 14.01 2.01 2.63
C GLY A 43 13.99 2.73 3.96
N THR A 44 14.67 3.88 3.98
CA THR A 44 14.75 4.76 5.16
C THR A 44 13.41 5.45 5.46
N CYS A 45 12.60 5.74 4.44
CA CYS A 45 11.33 6.44 4.60
C CYS A 45 10.14 5.48 4.64
N ALA A 46 10.16 4.41 3.83
CA ALA A 46 9.03 3.48 3.75
C ALA A 46 9.45 2.05 3.40
N SER A 47 8.56 1.11 3.71
CA SER A 47 8.59 -0.25 3.17
C SER A 47 7.24 -0.63 2.59
N GLY A 48 7.22 -1.34 1.48
CA GLY A 48 5.98 -1.70 0.80
C GLY A 48 6.18 -2.30 -0.57
N ILE A 49 5.06 -2.58 -1.25
CA ILE A 49 5.04 -3.21 -2.58
C ILE A 49 5.04 -2.13 -3.67
N GLY A 50 5.91 -2.32 -4.66
CA GLY A 50 6.01 -1.54 -5.88
C GLY A 50 5.36 -2.23 -7.08
N SER A 51 5.93 -1.99 -8.26
CA SER A 51 5.51 -2.61 -9.51
C SER A 51 6.68 -2.62 -10.52
N PRO A 52 6.76 -3.59 -11.45
CA PRO A 52 7.64 -3.45 -12.62
C PRO A 52 7.27 -2.26 -13.53
N HIS A 53 6.07 -1.69 -13.37
CA HIS A 53 5.62 -0.52 -14.12
C HIS A 53 6.30 0.78 -13.66
N THR A 54 6.72 0.84 -12.39
CA THR A 54 7.41 1.99 -11.79
C THR A 54 8.92 1.74 -11.73
N PRO A 55 9.75 2.79 -11.57
CA PRO A 55 11.18 2.61 -11.36
C PRO A 55 11.49 1.66 -10.19
N LYS A 56 12.68 1.06 -10.23
CA LYS A 56 13.16 0.21 -9.12
C LYS A 56 13.17 1.03 -7.82
N ASN A 57 12.90 0.37 -6.69
CA ASN A 57 12.82 0.96 -5.35
C ASN A 57 11.61 1.87 -5.10
N TYR A 58 10.65 1.95 -6.02
CA TYR A 58 9.44 2.74 -5.82
C TYR A 58 8.33 1.91 -5.16
N ILE A 59 7.74 2.46 -4.10
CA ILE A 59 6.58 1.89 -3.40
C ILE A 59 5.33 2.64 -3.85
N ARG A 60 4.19 1.97 -3.96
CA ARG A 60 2.95 2.57 -4.46
C ARG A 60 1.96 2.86 -3.33
N HIS A 61 1.40 4.07 -3.30
CA HIS A 61 0.39 4.44 -2.28
C HIS A 61 -0.86 3.56 -2.30
N ILE A 62 -1.21 3.00 -3.46
CA ILE A 62 -2.28 1.99 -3.58
C ILE A 62 -1.97 0.75 -2.74
N ALA A 63 -0.73 0.24 -2.78
CA ALA A 63 -0.33 -0.93 -2.00
C ALA A 63 -0.36 -0.63 -0.49
N LEU A 64 0.09 0.56 -0.06
CA LEU A 64 0.01 0.98 1.34
C LEU A 64 -1.45 1.09 1.81
N SER A 65 -2.31 1.69 0.97
CA SER A 65 -3.74 1.79 1.26
C SER A 65 -4.37 0.41 1.41
N MET A 66 -4.07 -0.49 0.47
CA MET A 66 -4.56 -1.86 0.46
C MET A 66 -4.03 -2.68 1.64
N GLN A 67 -2.77 -2.49 2.03
CA GLN A 67 -2.19 -3.11 3.21
C GLN A 67 -2.96 -2.72 4.47
N GLY A 68 -3.32 -1.43 4.60
CA GLY A 68 -4.16 -0.94 5.70
C GLY A 68 -5.57 -1.52 5.68
N LEU A 69 -6.23 -1.50 4.52
CA LEU A 69 -7.61 -1.99 4.34
C LEU A 69 -7.75 -3.49 4.64
N THR A 70 -6.70 -4.25 4.41
CA THR A 70 -6.66 -5.71 4.66
C THR A 70 -5.87 -6.07 5.92
N GLY A 71 -5.47 -5.07 6.70
CA GLY A 71 -4.66 -5.15 7.92
C GLY A 71 -5.46 -4.89 9.19
N THR A 72 -4.82 -4.98 10.36
CA THR A 72 -5.48 -4.60 11.63
C THR A 72 -5.74 -3.10 11.70
N LYS A 73 -6.55 -2.65 12.67
CA LYS A 73 -6.80 -1.20 12.85
C LYS A 73 -5.52 -0.43 13.17
N GLU A 74 -4.58 -1.05 13.90
CA GLU A 74 -3.26 -0.50 14.20
C GLU A 74 -2.40 -0.39 12.94
N GLU A 75 -2.43 -1.41 12.09
CA GLU A 75 -1.74 -1.39 10.80
C GLU A 75 -2.34 -0.34 9.86
N ALA A 76 -3.67 -0.22 9.82
CA ALA A 76 -4.36 0.80 9.05
C ALA A 76 -3.90 2.21 9.44
N LYS A 77 -3.84 2.53 10.73
CA LYS A 77 -3.33 3.82 11.22
C LYS A 77 -1.86 4.04 10.84
N LYS A 78 -1.02 3.01 10.91
CA LYS A 78 0.38 3.10 10.48
C LYS A 78 0.49 3.41 8.99
N MET A 79 -0.31 2.75 8.16
CA MET A 79 -0.32 3.01 6.71
C MET A 79 -0.84 4.41 6.39
N ILE A 80 -1.85 4.90 7.13
CA ILE A 80 -2.33 6.28 6.97
C ILE A 80 -1.21 7.28 7.25
N ASN A 81 -0.52 7.14 8.39
CA ASN A 81 0.58 8.03 8.73
C ASN A 81 1.71 7.96 7.71
N LEU A 82 2.07 6.74 7.27
CA LEU A 82 3.12 6.55 6.27
C LEU A 82 2.76 7.26 4.95
N ILE A 83 1.52 7.14 4.47
CA ILE A 83 1.07 7.83 3.25
C ILE A 83 1.14 9.35 3.41
N LEU A 84 0.76 9.89 4.59
CA LEU A 84 0.88 11.32 4.87
C LEU A 84 2.34 11.79 4.82
N GLU A 85 3.25 11.02 5.42
CA GLU A 85 4.69 11.31 5.45
C GLU A 85 5.36 11.17 4.07
N THR A 86 4.79 10.37 3.15
CA THR A 86 5.35 10.12 1.81
C THR A 86 4.60 10.81 0.66
N SER A 87 3.71 11.76 0.98
CA SER A 87 2.90 12.51 0.01
C SER A 87 3.56 13.78 -0.54
N ASN A 88 4.85 13.98 -0.28
CA ASN A 88 5.61 15.19 -0.64
C ASN A 88 4.96 16.52 -0.18
N ASN A 89 4.14 16.48 0.89
CA ASN A 89 3.34 17.62 1.38
C ASN A 89 2.36 18.22 0.34
N GLU A 90 1.99 17.46 -0.70
CA GLU A 90 1.08 17.93 -1.74
C GLU A 90 -0.40 17.66 -1.41
N GLY A 91 -0.67 16.91 -0.34
CA GLY A 91 -2.03 16.54 0.06
C GLY A 91 -2.71 15.55 -0.90
N LEU A 92 -1.93 14.92 -1.80
CA LEU A 92 -2.39 13.94 -2.78
C LEU A 92 -1.56 12.66 -2.70
N CYS A 93 -2.15 11.55 -3.10
CA CYS A 93 -1.46 10.29 -3.31
C CYS A 93 -0.92 10.21 -4.74
N HIS A 94 0.35 9.85 -4.83
CA HIS A 94 1.07 9.53 -6.07
C HIS A 94 0.92 8.07 -6.50
N GLU A 95 1.33 7.76 -7.74
CA GLU A 95 1.37 6.38 -8.23
C GLU A 95 2.43 5.55 -7.52
N GLY A 96 3.66 6.05 -7.45
CA GLY A 96 4.73 5.48 -6.66
C GLY A 96 5.76 6.52 -6.29
N PHE A 97 6.50 6.27 -5.23
CA PHE A 97 7.53 7.17 -4.69
C PHE A 97 8.75 6.35 -4.28
N ASN A 98 9.95 6.93 -4.35
CA ASN A 98 11.19 6.26 -3.96
C ASN A 98 11.18 5.97 -2.44
N LYS A 99 11.50 4.71 -2.07
CA LYS A 99 11.53 4.23 -0.68
C LYS A 99 12.44 5.03 0.27
N ASP A 100 13.44 5.73 -0.28
CA ASP A 100 14.43 6.50 0.47
C ASP A 100 14.29 8.03 0.26
N GLU A 101 13.52 8.48 -0.74
CA GLU A 101 13.33 9.90 -1.09
C GLU A 101 11.92 10.15 -1.68
N PRO A 102 10.88 10.34 -0.84
CA PRO A 102 9.50 10.45 -1.32
C PRO A 102 9.21 11.64 -2.24
N SER A 103 10.09 12.65 -2.30
CA SER A 103 9.97 13.74 -3.28
C SER A 103 10.23 13.27 -4.72
N GLU A 104 10.89 12.12 -4.90
CA GLU A 104 10.96 11.41 -6.17
C GLU A 104 9.73 10.51 -6.34
N TYR A 105 8.74 10.97 -7.11
CA TYR A 105 7.50 10.23 -7.32
C TYR A 105 7.01 10.28 -8.78
N THR A 106 6.07 9.39 -9.12
CA THR A 106 5.35 9.38 -10.40
C THR A 106 3.89 9.77 -10.21
N ARG A 107 3.34 10.50 -11.19
CA ARG A 107 1.95 11.02 -11.21
C ARG A 107 1.60 11.89 -10.01
N SER A 108 1.79 13.20 -10.14
CA SER A 108 1.37 14.20 -9.14
C SER A 108 -0.14 14.16 -8.84
N TRP A 109 -0.96 13.76 -9.82
CA TRP A 109 -2.39 13.55 -9.62
C TRP A 109 -2.84 12.16 -10.06
N PHE A 110 -3.25 11.35 -9.08
CA PHE A 110 -3.79 10.02 -9.34
C PHE A 110 -5.05 9.76 -8.52
N ALA A 111 -6.20 10.06 -9.13
CA ALA A 111 -7.51 9.99 -8.47
C ALA A 111 -7.81 8.63 -7.82
N TRP A 112 -7.41 7.52 -8.44
CA TRP A 112 -7.64 6.19 -7.86
C TRP A 112 -6.86 5.99 -6.55
N ALA A 113 -5.57 6.39 -6.51
CA ALA A 113 -4.79 6.33 -5.28
C ALA A 113 -5.40 7.22 -4.18
N ASN A 114 -5.87 8.42 -4.55
CA ASN A 114 -6.57 9.32 -3.63
C ASN A 114 -7.84 8.69 -3.06
N SER A 115 -8.66 8.05 -3.90
CA SER A 115 -9.92 7.43 -3.48
C SER A 115 -9.68 6.24 -2.53
N LEU A 116 -8.68 5.40 -2.82
CA LEU A 116 -8.31 4.28 -1.94
C LEU A 116 -7.78 4.74 -0.58
N PHE A 117 -6.97 5.80 -0.56
CA PHE A 117 -6.51 6.39 0.70
C PHE A 117 -7.68 6.98 1.50
N ALA A 118 -8.60 7.70 0.84
CA ALA A 118 -9.80 8.22 1.49
C ALA A 118 -10.67 7.08 2.06
N GLU A 119 -10.82 5.97 1.34
CA GLU A 119 -11.51 4.77 1.83
C GLU A 119 -10.82 4.20 3.07
N LEU A 120 -9.49 4.05 3.05
CA LEU A 120 -8.73 3.59 4.22
C LEU A 120 -8.99 4.48 5.44
N VAL A 121 -8.94 5.80 5.29
CA VAL A 121 -9.24 6.75 6.37
C VAL A 121 -10.68 6.59 6.86
N TYR A 122 -11.64 6.50 5.94
CA TYR A 122 -13.06 6.34 6.26
C TYR A 122 -13.32 5.06 7.08
N GLN A 123 -12.83 3.91 6.60
CA GLN A 123 -12.98 2.62 7.27
C GLN A 123 -12.28 2.60 8.63
N THR A 124 -11.16 3.31 8.79
CA THR A 124 -10.38 3.30 10.03
C THR A 124 -11.01 4.13 11.14
N TYR A 125 -11.59 5.29 10.79
CA TYR A 125 -12.00 6.31 11.77
C TYR A 125 -13.51 6.52 11.87
N PHE A 126 -14.28 6.21 10.83
CA PHE A 126 -15.69 6.60 10.75
C PHE A 126 -16.65 5.41 10.72
N VAL A 127 -16.18 4.24 10.32
CA VAL A 127 -16.95 2.98 10.44
C VAL A 127 -16.73 2.39 11.83
N LYS A 128 -17.83 1.99 12.48
CA LYS A 128 -17.83 1.43 13.84
C LYS A 128 -17.36 -0.02 13.85
#